data_AF-A0A7C3X1G1-F1
#
_entry.id   AF-A0A7C3X1G1-F1
#
_cell.length_a   1.000
_cell.length_b   1.000
_cell.length_c   1.000
_cell.angle_alpha   90.00
_cell.angle_beta   90.00
_cell.angle_gamma   90.00
#
_symmetry.space_group_name_H-M   'P 1'
#
loop_
_entity.id
_entity.type
_entity.pdbx_description
1 polymer ?
#
loop_
_entity_poly.entity_id
_entity_poly.type
_entity_poly.pdbx_seq_one_letter_code
_entity_poly.pdbx_strand_id
1 'polypeptide(L)'
;MFSRNIIKIHSTMDAFELKRKLLEKIHYAKPKRYAVVACHVLWREIAYYSSLSPHVYDYFFLEQGLHDAPQCLHERLQRKIDEIDTLKYDAILIGYGLCSNGTLNIISKYTPLVFVKAHDCITFFLGSRERYREYFNKYPGIYWFTPGWIEDSVMPGPDREKVIRELLSEIYGNENLDYLIESLETWKNKYRCAGYIDLGLGNREYAKKYTQISAQHLGWEYYEFKGDPILIIRWLLGEWEYSDDFIVLPPGKKLKPTYDDEIATIE
;
A
#
# COMPACT_ATOMS: atom_id res chain seq x y z
N MET A 1 34.93 54.66 -38.12
CA MET A 1 35.41 53.28 -37.90
C MET A 1 35.78 53.20 -36.42
N PHE A 2 35.13 52.47 -35.51
CA PHE A 2 34.48 51.17 -35.59
C PHE A 2 33.24 51.17 -34.69
N SER A 3 32.09 50.72 -35.22
CA SER A 3 30.93 50.37 -34.40
C SER A 3 31.15 48.95 -33.88
N ARG A 4 31.31 48.78 -32.56
CA ARG A 4 31.39 47.46 -31.93
C ARG A 4 29.97 46.89 -31.87
N ASN A 5 29.65 46.00 -32.81
CA ASN A 5 28.50 45.13 -32.71
C ASN A 5 28.67 44.22 -31.48
N ILE A 6 27.93 44.52 -30.42
CA ILE A 6 27.72 43.61 -29.29
C ILE A 6 26.85 42.49 -29.83
N ILE A 7 27.46 41.35 -30.14
CA ILE A 7 26.75 40.10 -30.39
C ILE A 7 26.08 39.74 -29.05
N LYS A 8 24.75 39.91 -28.97
CA LYS A 8 23.94 39.33 -27.90
C LYS A 8 24.15 37.82 -27.95
N ILE A 9 24.85 37.28 -26.96
CA ILE A 9 24.97 35.85 -26.73
C ILE A 9 23.54 35.37 -26.43
N HIS A 10 22.89 34.75 -27.41
CA HIS A 10 21.72 33.93 -27.14
C HIS A 10 22.15 32.85 -26.15
N SER A 11 21.49 32.75 -24.99
CA SER A 11 21.72 31.65 -24.07
C SER A 11 21.50 30.35 -24.84
N THR A 12 22.58 29.61 -25.08
CA THR A 12 22.52 28.32 -25.76
C THR A 12 21.70 27.39 -24.88
N MET A 13 20.49 27.07 -25.35
CA MET A 13 19.58 26.12 -24.71
C MET A 13 20.30 24.78 -24.55
N ASP A 14 20.43 24.31 -23.31
CA ASP A 14 21.08 23.03 -23.03
C ASP A 14 20.17 21.83 -23.36
N ALA A 15 20.74 20.62 -23.30
CA ALA A 15 20.03 19.40 -23.63
C ALA A 15 18.82 19.12 -22.71
N PHE A 16 18.87 19.54 -21.44
CA PHE A 16 17.77 19.38 -20.48
C PHE A 16 16.64 20.37 -20.78
N GLU A 17 16.98 21.62 -21.10
CA GLU A 17 16.02 22.66 -21.47
C GLU A 17 15.34 22.32 -22.81
N LEU A 18 16.08 21.80 -23.80
CA LEU A 18 15.53 21.29 -25.05
C LEU A 18 14.55 20.15 -24.80
N LYS A 19 14.93 19.14 -23.99
CA LYS A 19 14.04 18.00 -23.65
C LYS A 19 12.74 18.47 -22.98
N ARG A 20 12.82 19.46 -22.07
CA ARG A 20 11.63 20.05 -21.42
C ARG A 20 10.73 20.76 -22.43
N LYS A 21 11.27 21.61 -23.30
CA LYS A 21 10.49 22.33 -24.31
C LYS A 21 9.89 21.41 -25.37
N LEU A 22 10.55 20.30 -25.72
CA LEU A 22 9.99 19.27 -26.60
C LEU A 22 8.77 18.59 -25.98
N LEU A 23 8.83 18.25 -24.70
CA LEU A 23 7.70 17.67 -23.95
C LEU A 23 6.50 18.63 -23.84
N GLU A 24 6.74 19.95 -23.86
CA GLU A 24 5.67 20.96 -23.89
C GLU A 24 5.03 21.13 -25.28
N LYS A 25 5.73 20.74 -26.35
CA LYS A 25 5.30 20.91 -27.75
C LYS A 25 4.51 19.71 -28.29
N ILE A 26 4.77 18.48 -27.82
CA ILE A 26 4.11 17.26 -28.31
C ILE A 26 2.68 17.15 -27.73
N HIS A 27 1.67 16.97 -28.59
CA HIS A 27 0.23 17.00 -28.27
C HIS A 27 -0.46 15.62 -28.16
N TYR A 28 0.28 14.50 -28.12
CA TYR A 28 -0.32 13.23 -27.75
C TYR A 28 -0.85 13.29 -26.31
N ALA A 29 -1.85 12.46 -25.97
CA ALA A 29 -2.33 12.33 -24.60
C ALA A 29 -1.12 12.07 -23.67
N LYS A 30 -0.70 13.12 -22.96
CA LYS A 30 0.52 13.07 -22.16
C LYS A 30 0.31 12.06 -21.04
N PRO A 31 1.24 11.12 -20.82
CA PRO A 31 1.13 10.18 -19.72
C PRO A 31 1.00 10.97 -18.41
N LYS A 32 0.01 10.59 -17.60
CA LYS A 32 -0.17 11.12 -16.26
C LYS A 32 1.02 10.73 -15.40
N ARG A 33 1.37 11.60 -14.45
CA ARG A 33 2.38 11.30 -13.43
C ARG A 33 1.70 11.18 -12.08
N TYR A 34 1.77 9.99 -11.50
CA TYR A 34 1.20 9.70 -10.19
C TYR A 34 2.31 9.48 -9.15
N ALA A 35 2.04 9.91 -7.93
CA ALA A 35 2.80 9.43 -6.77
C ALA A 35 2.00 8.32 -6.11
N VAL A 36 2.66 7.24 -5.71
CA VAL A 36 2.03 6.14 -4.98
C VAL A 36 2.57 6.12 -3.56
N VAL A 37 1.70 6.34 -2.57
CA VAL A 37 2.04 6.19 -1.14
C VAL A 37 1.25 5.02 -0.58
N ALA A 38 1.91 3.90 -0.30
CA ALA A 38 1.23 2.63 -0.06
C ALA A 38 1.90 1.81 1.04
N CYS A 39 1.15 0.88 1.62
CA CYS A 39 1.74 -0.15 2.48
C CYS A 39 2.69 -1.01 1.65
N HIS A 40 3.89 -1.25 2.17
CA HIS A 40 4.91 -2.02 1.43
C HIS A 40 4.44 -3.43 1.08
N VAL A 41 3.47 -4.01 1.80
CA VAL A 41 2.88 -5.31 1.44
C VAL A 41 2.30 -5.39 0.02
N LEU A 42 1.97 -4.25 -0.62
CA LEU A 42 1.46 -4.16 -2.00
C LEU A 42 2.56 -3.90 -3.04
N TRP A 43 3.84 -3.82 -2.63
CA TRP A 43 4.93 -3.31 -3.49
C TRP A 43 5.04 -4.07 -4.81
N ARG A 44 4.83 -5.39 -4.76
CA ARG A 44 5.05 -6.30 -5.88
C ARG A 44 3.93 -6.17 -6.91
N GLU A 45 2.68 -6.12 -6.45
CA GLU A 45 1.50 -5.91 -7.27
C GLU A 45 1.55 -4.51 -7.90
N ILE A 46 1.86 -3.49 -7.09
CA ILE A 46 1.97 -2.10 -7.57
C ILE A 46 3.04 -2.01 -8.65
N ALA A 47 4.25 -2.49 -8.40
CA ALA A 47 5.35 -2.42 -9.36
C ALA A 47 5.07 -3.21 -10.64
N TYR A 48 4.43 -4.38 -10.54
CA TYR A 48 4.10 -5.19 -11.71
C TYR A 48 3.02 -4.51 -12.57
N TYR A 49 1.87 -4.17 -11.99
CA TYR A 49 0.75 -3.63 -12.76
C TYR A 49 1.00 -2.20 -13.25
N SER A 50 1.77 -1.39 -12.51
CA SER A 50 2.16 -0.06 -12.97
C SER A 50 3.12 -0.11 -14.15
N SER A 51 3.96 -1.15 -14.26
CA SER A 51 4.86 -1.33 -15.41
C SER A 51 4.12 -1.59 -16.73
N LEU A 52 2.86 -2.03 -16.65
CA LEU A 52 1.99 -2.28 -17.80
C LEU A 52 1.12 -1.07 -18.16
N SER A 53 1.12 -0.03 -17.32
CA SER A 53 0.28 1.16 -17.48
C SER A 53 0.91 2.19 -18.43
N PRO A 54 0.11 2.99 -19.14
CA PRO A 54 0.62 4.11 -19.95
C PRO A 54 1.11 5.31 -19.11
N HIS A 55 1.02 5.26 -17.77
CA HIS A 55 1.37 6.37 -16.88
C HIS A 55 2.75 6.22 -16.23
N VAL A 56 3.24 7.29 -15.62
CA VAL A 56 4.52 7.33 -14.92
C VAL A 56 4.28 7.41 -13.42
N TYR A 57 5.06 6.65 -12.64
CA TYR A 57 4.86 6.51 -11.19
C TYR A 57 6.16 6.77 -10.44
N ASP A 58 6.05 7.51 -9.33
CA ASP A 58 7.06 7.54 -8.27
C ASP A 58 6.48 6.81 -7.04
N TYR A 59 7.25 5.90 -6.43
CA TYR A 59 6.78 5.02 -5.35
C TYR A 59 7.34 5.41 -3.99
N PHE A 60 6.47 5.46 -2.99
CA PHE A 60 6.78 5.76 -1.60
C PHE A 60 6.10 4.73 -0.70
N PHE A 61 6.74 3.58 -0.56
CA PHE A 61 6.22 2.54 0.33
C PHE A 61 6.55 2.86 1.79
N LEU A 62 5.55 2.72 2.67
CA LEU A 62 5.74 2.79 4.12
C LEU A 62 5.71 1.38 4.71
N GLU A 63 6.27 1.23 5.91
CA GLU A 63 6.53 -0.06 6.52
C GLU A 63 5.24 -0.87 6.76
N GLN A 64 5.32 -2.20 6.64
CA GLN A 64 4.25 -3.07 7.12
C GLN A 64 4.01 -2.89 8.64
N GLY A 65 2.76 -3.08 9.06
CA GLY A 65 2.37 -3.10 10.48
C GLY A 65 1.83 -1.77 11.00
N LEU A 66 1.90 -0.69 10.21
CA LEU A 66 1.35 0.61 10.61
C LEU A 66 -0.17 0.56 10.88
N HIS A 67 -0.92 -0.41 10.33
CA HIS A 67 -2.34 -0.59 10.61
C HIS A 67 -2.64 -1.03 12.07
N ASP A 68 -1.65 -1.58 12.77
CA ASP A 68 -1.74 -1.91 14.19
C ASP A 68 -1.54 -0.67 15.08
N ALA A 69 -0.97 0.40 14.53
CA ALA A 69 -0.68 1.67 15.21
C ALA A 69 -1.24 2.85 14.40
N PRO A 70 -2.57 3.07 14.37
CA PRO A 70 -3.22 4.01 13.45
C PRO A 70 -2.75 5.46 13.57
N GLN A 71 -2.34 5.90 14.76
CA GLN A 71 -1.72 7.22 14.93
C GLN A 71 -0.38 7.31 14.19
N CYS A 72 0.48 6.29 14.30
CA CYS A 72 1.74 6.24 13.56
C CYS A 72 1.51 6.16 12.06
N LEU A 73 0.51 5.40 11.61
CA LEU A 73 0.10 5.39 10.20
C LEU A 73 -0.26 6.80 9.73
N HIS A 74 -1.13 7.50 10.47
CA HIS A 74 -1.57 8.84 10.14
C HIS A 74 -0.38 9.80 10.02
N GLU A 75 0.48 9.86 11.05
CA GLU A 75 1.63 10.77 11.09
C GLU A 75 2.63 10.54 9.95
N ARG A 76 2.95 9.27 9.64
CA ARG A 76 3.91 8.92 8.58
C ARG A 76 3.33 9.16 7.19
N LEU A 77 2.06 8.80 6.99
CA LEU A 77 1.36 9.01 5.73
C LEU A 77 1.21 10.50 5.42
N GLN A 78 0.75 11.30 6.39
CA GLN A 78 0.61 12.75 6.23
C GLN A 78 1.95 13.40 5.92
N ARG A 79 3.00 13.06 6.66
CA ARG A 79 4.36 13.58 6.41
C ARG A 79 4.82 13.28 4.99
N LYS A 80 4.62 12.05 4.52
CA LYS A 80 5.01 11.68 3.15
C LYS A 80 4.22 12.47 2.11
N ILE A 81 2.93 12.67 2.32
CA ILE A 81 2.08 13.49 1.45
C ILE A 81 2.57 14.93 1.43
N ASP A 82 2.85 15.54 2.59
CA ASP A 82 3.34 16.92 2.68
C ASP A 82 4.65 17.13 1.91
N GLU A 83 5.56 16.15 1.96
CA GLU A 83 6.83 16.19 1.22
C GLU A 83 6.63 16.21 -0.30
N ILE A 84 5.65 15.46 -0.82
CA ILE A 84 5.47 15.26 -2.26
C ILE A 84 4.40 16.14 -2.88
N ASP A 85 3.52 16.74 -2.08
CA ASP A 85 2.38 17.53 -2.54
C ASP A 85 2.79 18.76 -3.37
N THR A 86 4.02 19.25 -3.16
CA THR A 86 4.58 20.38 -3.92
C THR A 86 5.20 19.98 -5.27
N LEU A 87 5.31 18.67 -5.57
CA LEU A 87 6.02 18.13 -6.74
C LEU A 87 5.15 18.04 -8.01
N LYS A 88 3.92 18.55 -7.98
CA LYS A 88 3.00 18.67 -9.14
C LYS A 88 2.66 17.34 -9.82
N TYR A 89 2.26 16.34 -9.03
CA TYR A 89 1.65 15.12 -9.56
C TYR A 89 0.23 15.39 -10.07
N ASP A 90 -0.25 14.56 -11.00
CA ASP A 90 -1.65 14.58 -11.43
C ASP A 90 -2.58 14.07 -10.32
N ALA A 91 -2.09 13.12 -9.49
CA ALA A 91 -2.75 12.60 -8.29
C ALA A 91 -1.75 11.88 -7.38
N ILE A 92 -2.08 11.80 -6.09
CA ILE A 92 -1.41 10.92 -5.12
C ILE A 92 -2.33 9.74 -4.86
N LEU A 93 -1.87 8.54 -5.21
CA LEU A 93 -2.59 7.30 -5.04
C LEU A 93 -2.25 6.73 -3.66
N ILE A 94 -3.26 6.56 -2.81
CA ILE A 94 -3.11 6.04 -1.45
C ILE A 94 -3.39 4.53 -1.38
N GLY A 95 -2.33 3.73 -1.24
CA GLY A 95 -2.39 2.26 -1.16
C GLY A 95 -2.69 1.76 0.24
N TYR A 96 -3.75 2.32 0.84
CA TYR A 96 -4.30 1.97 2.14
C TYR A 96 -5.83 2.05 2.07
N GLY A 97 -6.51 1.18 2.82
CA GLY A 97 -7.92 1.36 3.15
C GLY A 97 -8.09 2.34 4.32
N LEU A 98 -9.11 2.13 5.15
CA LEU A 98 -9.24 2.81 6.44
C LEU A 98 -8.11 2.43 7.41
N CYS A 99 -7.66 1.18 7.39
CA CYS A 99 -6.55 0.62 8.17
C CYS A 99 -6.59 1.06 9.64
N SER A 100 -7.58 0.56 10.39
CA SER A 100 -7.86 0.99 11.77
C SER A 100 -8.12 2.49 11.91
N ASN A 101 -8.68 3.11 10.86
CA ASN A 101 -8.93 4.54 10.71
C ASN A 101 -7.68 5.43 10.67
N GLY A 102 -6.48 4.88 10.47
CA GLY A 102 -5.24 5.66 10.38
C GLY A 102 -5.18 6.58 9.15
N THR A 103 -6.00 6.34 8.13
CA THR A 103 -6.08 7.21 6.94
C THR A 103 -7.13 8.32 7.06
N LEU A 104 -7.91 8.36 8.14
CA LEU A 104 -8.84 9.47 8.38
C LEU A 104 -8.07 10.77 8.61
N ASN A 105 -8.70 11.89 8.22
CA ASN A 105 -8.14 13.24 8.32
C ASN A 105 -6.83 13.49 7.54
N ILE A 106 -6.38 12.55 6.71
CA ILE A 106 -5.30 12.80 5.75
C ILE A 106 -5.76 13.84 4.73
N ILE A 107 -4.90 14.80 4.45
CA ILE A 107 -5.19 15.93 3.57
C ILE A 107 -4.00 16.23 2.67
N SER A 108 -4.28 16.68 1.46
CA SER A 108 -3.29 17.34 0.59
C SER A 108 -3.78 18.77 0.30
N LYS A 109 -2.82 19.70 0.16
CA LYS A 109 -3.11 21.11 -0.12
C LYS A 109 -3.26 21.38 -1.62
N TYR A 110 -2.56 20.64 -2.47
CA TYR A 110 -2.49 20.93 -3.91
C TYR A 110 -2.92 19.79 -4.82
N THR A 111 -2.65 18.54 -4.43
CA THR A 111 -2.79 17.37 -5.28
C THR A 111 -3.98 16.50 -4.85
N PRO A 112 -4.85 16.05 -5.77
CA PRO A 112 -5.95 15.17 -5.38
C PRO A 112 -5.41 13.84 -4.82
N LEU A 113 -6.05 13.34 -3.77
CA LEU A 113 -5.75 12.03 -3.19
C LEU A 113 -6.75 11.00 -3.72
N VAL A 114 -6.29 9.79 -4.04
CA VAL A 114 -7.16 8.73 -4.56
C VAL A 114 -7.06 7.48 -3.70
N PHE A 115 -8.18 7.13 -3.08
CA PHE A 115 -8.33 5.96 -2.23
C PHE A 115 -9.17 4.89 -2.92
N VAL A 116 -8.94 3.64 -2.54
CA VAL A 116 -9.89 2.54 -2.73
C VAL A 116 -10.81 2.49 -1.51
N LYS A 117 -12.13 2.30 -1.72
CA LYS A 117 -13.11 2.04 -0.66
C LYS A 117 -12.84 0.66 -0.05
N ALA A 118 -11.97 0.66 0.95
CA ALA A 118 -11.47 -0.56 1.57
C ALA A 118 -11.35 -0.38 3.08
N HIS A 119 -11.63 -1.43 3.84
CA HIS A 119 -11.32 -1.45 5.27
C HIS A 119 -9.82 -1.52 5.51
N ASP A 120 -9.10 -2.30 4.70
CA ASP A 120 -7.65 -2.48 4.79
C ASP A 120 -7.06 -2.93 3.43
N CYS A 121 -5.77 -3.26 3.43
CA CYS A 121 -5.04 -3.70 2.24
C CYS A 121 -5.60 -4.97 1.60
N ILE A 122 -6.29 -5.84 2.35
CA ILE A 122 -6.78 -7.14 1.86
C ILE A 122 -7.81 -6.96 0.75
N THR A 123 -8.61 -5.89 0.83
CA THR A 123 -9.58 -5.56 -0.23
C THR A 123 -8.89 -5.39 -1.60
N PHE A 124 -7.68 -4.82 -1.64
CA PHE A 124 -6.90 -4.67 -2.88
C PHE A 124 -6.54 -6.03 -3.49
N PHE A 125 -6.18 -7.02 -2.66
CA PHE A 125 -5.82 -8.37 -3.11
C PHE A 125 -7.03 -9.20 -3.56
N LEU A 126 -8.20 -8.97 -2.94
CA LEU A 126 -9.45 -9.66 -3.28
C LEU A 126 -10.21 -9.01 -4.43
N GLY A 127 -9.87 -7.76 -4.77
CA GLY A 127 -10.47 -7.01 -5.86
C GLY A 127 -11.94 -6.60 -5.63
N SER A 128 -12.45 -6.73 -4.41
CA SER A 128 -13.84 -6.38 -4.07
C SER A 128 -14.04 -6.27 -2.55
N ARG A 129 -14.72 -5.20 -2.13
CA ARG A 129 -15.15 -5.01 -0.74
C ARG A 129 -16.24 -6.02 -0.32
N GLU A 130 -17.05 -6.48 -1.27
CA GLU A 130 -18.07 -7.51 -1.10
C GLU A 130 -17.42 -8.88 -0.82
N ARG A 131 -16.41 -9.27 -1.63
CA ARG A 131 -15.64 -10.51 -1.41
C ARG A 131 -14.90 -10.48 -0.08
N TYR A 132 -14.29 -9.34 0.26
CA TYR A 132 -13.66 -9.15 1.57
C TYR A 132 -14.65 -9.44 2.70
N ARG A 133 -15.84 -8.82 2.65
CA ARG A 133 -16.90 -9.01 3.65
C ARG A 133 -17.43 -10.45 3.69
N GLU A 134 -17.65 -11.08 2.53
CA GLU A 134 -18.06 -12.48 2.45
C GLU A 134 -17.07 -13.39 3.18
N TYR A 135 -15.78 -13.25 2.89
CA TYR A 135 -14.74 -14.08 3.51
C TYR A 135 -14.56 -13.77 4.99
N PHE A 136 -14.60 -12.50 5.38
CA PHE A 136 -14.54 -12.10 6.78
C PHE A 136 -15.67 -12.74 7.61
N ASN A 137 -16.90 -12.77 7.07
CA ASN A 137 -18.05 -13.38 7.74
C ASN A 137 -17.97 -14.92 7.76
N LYS A 138 -17.48 -15.53 6.68
CA LYS A 138 -17.41 -16.98 6.53
C LYS A 138 -16.25 -17.62 7.31
N TYR A 139 -15.15 -16.89 7.48
CA TYR A 139 -13.91 -17.37 8.12
C TYR A 139 -13.53 -16.47 9.30
N PRO A 140 -14.28 -16.51 10.42
CA PRO A 140 -13.99 -15.67 11.57
C PRO A 140 -12.59 -15.99 12.14
N GLY A 141 -11.82 -14.93 12.42
CA GLY A 141 -10.43 -15.08 12.89
C GLY A 141 -9.46 -15.53 11.80
N ILE A 142 -9.71 -15.16 10.54
CA ILE A 142 -8.75 -15.35 9.46
C ILE A 142 -7.57 -14.38 9.57
N TYR A 143 -6.36 -14.94 9.55
CA TYR A 143 -5.11 -14.21 9.39
C TYR A 143 -4.65 -14.36 7.94
N TRP A 144 -4.39 -13.24 7.27
CA TRP A 144 -4.07 -13.22 5.85
C TRP A 144 -2.58 -13.33 5.59
N PHE A 145 -2.24 -14.08 4.54
CA PHE A 145 -0.90 -14.25 4.03
C PHE A 145 -0.90 -13.93 2.53
N THR A 146 0.08 -13.15 2.11
CA THR A 146 0.44 -12.91 0.70
C THR A 146 1.96 -12.94 0.58
N PRO A 147 2.52 -13.05 -0.65
CA PRO A 147 3.95 -12.93 -0.84
C PRO A 147 4.53 -11.65 -0.21
N GLY A 148 3.88 -10.49 -0.40
CA GLY A 148 4.35 -9.22 0.15
C GLY A 148 4.37 -9.15 1.68
N TRP A 149 3.42 -9.78 2.38
CA TRP A 149 3.44 -9.87 3.84
C TRP A 149 4.59 -10.73 4.37
N ILE A 150 4.86 -11.86 3.70
CA ILE A 150 5.93 -12.80 4.07
C ILE A 150 7.30 -12.22 3.78
N GLU A 151 7.42 -11.40 2.73
CA GLU A 151 8.68 -10.72 2.37
C GLU A 151 9.04 -9.58 3.34
N ASP A 152 8.06 -8.93 3.96
CA ASP A 152 8.26 -7.69 4.72
C ASP A 152 8.19 -7.87 6.26
N SER A 153 7.77 -9.03 6.75
CA SER A 153 7.76 -9.34 8.18
C SER A 153 7.96 -10.82 8.50
N VAL A 154 8.34 -11.06 9.76
CA VAL A 154 8.31 -12.40 10.35
C VAL A 154 6.87 -12.71 10.79
N MET A 155 6.15 -13.30 9.86
CA MET A 155 4.77 -13.77 9.99
C MET A 155 4.62 -14.80 11.13
N PRO A 156 3.42 -14.98 11.70
CA PRO A 156 3.22 -15.97 12.76
C PRO A 156 3.53 -17.37 12.23
N GLY A 157 4.26 -18.16 13.04
CA GLY A 157 4.76 -19.48 12.65
C GLY A 157 6.00 -19.87 13.45
N PRO A 158 6.63 -21.01 13.08
CA PRO A 158 7.77 -21.55 13.82
C PRO A 158 8.99 -20.61 13.81
N ASP A 159 9.24 -19.92 12.69
CA ASP A 159 10.36 -18.99 12.56
C ASP A 159 10.21 -17.81 13.53
N ARG A 160 9.00 -17.24 13.65
CA ARG A 160 8.71 -16.15 14.58
C ARG A 160 8.95 -16.57 16.02
N GLU A 161 8.43 -17.73 16.41
CA GLU A 161 8.56 -18.21 17.79
C GLU A 161 10.02 -18.44 18.16
N LYS A 162 10.80 -19.04 17.24
CA LYS A 162 12.24 -19.24 17.42
C LYS A 162 12.97 -17.90 17.58
N VAL A 163 12.79 -16.96 16.65
CA VAL A 163 13.52 -15.69 16.63
C VAL A 163 13.12 -14.80 17.83
N ILE A 164 11.84 -14.76 18.21
CA ILE A 164 11.40 -14.01 19.39
C ILE A 164 12.04 -14.60 20.66
N ARG A 165 12.10 -15.92 20.79
CA ARG A 165 12.71 -16.58 21.95
C ARG A 165 14.20 -16.28 22.05
N GLU A 166 14.93 -16.38 20.94
CA GLU A 166 16.36 -16.02 20.86
C GLU A 166 16.57 -14.55 21.27
N LEU A 167 15.83 -13.62 20.65
CA LEU A 167 15.96 -12.19 20.92
C LEU A 167 15.63 -11.82 22.37
N LEU A 168 14.53 -12.33 22.92
CA LEU A 168 14.14 -12.01 24.29
C LEU A 168 15.07 -12.66 25.32
N SER A 169 15.61 -13.85 25.04
CA SER A 169 16.65 -14.48 25.86
C SER A 169 17.92 -13.63 25.91
N GLU A 170 18.34 -13.04 24.79
CA GLU A 170 19.51 -12.16 24.72
C GLU A 170 19.32 -10.87 25.52
N ILE A 171 18.13 -10.27 25.47
CA ILE A 171 17.85 -8.97 26.10
C ILE A 171 17.55 -9.11 27.60
N TYR A 172 16.73 -10.09 27.97
CA TYR A 172 16.17 -10.22 29.31
C TYR A 172 16.69 -11.42 30.10
N GLY A 173 17.50 -12.27 29.47
CA GLY A 173 17.91 -13.56 30.04
C GLY A 173 16.82 -14.62 29.94
N ASN A 174 17.09 -15.80 30.51
CA ASN A 174 16.20 -16.95 30.42
C ASN A 174 15.15 -17.02 31.55
N GLU A 175 15.23 -16.15 32.55
CA GLU A 175 14.26 -16.13 33.64
C GLU A 175 12.90 -15.64 33.16
N ASN A 176 11.84 -16.42 33.41
CA ASN A 176 10.46 -16.12 33.01
C ASN A 176 10.24 -15.88 31.50
N LEU A 177 11.15 -16.37 30.65
CA LEU A 177 11.10 -16.17 29.20
C LEU A 177 9.79 -16.68 28.57
N ASP A 178 9.30 -17.84 29.00
CA ASP A 178 8.05 -18.41 28.50
C ASP A 178 6.85 -17.52 28.83
N TYR A 179 6.78 -17.00 30.06
CA TYR A 179 5.72 -16.07 30.47
C TYR A 179 5.77 -14.76 29.67
N LEU A 180 6.97 -14.22 29.43
CA LEU A 180 7.15 -13.02 28.63
C LEU A 180 6.67 -13.23 27.19
N ILE A 181 7.10 -14.33 26.54
CA ILE A 181 6.68 -14.68 25.18
C ILE A 181 5.16 -14.85 25.12
N GLU A 182 4.58 -15.60 26.05
CA GLU A 182 3.14 -15.84 26.11
C GLU A 182 2.37 -14.51 26.20
N SER A 183 2.82 -13.60 27.08
CA SER A 183 2.18 -12.29 27.28
C SER A 183 2.21 -11.41 26.03
N LEU A 184 3.31 -11.43 25.26
CA LEU A 184 3.50 -10.63 24.05
C LEU A 184 2.76 -11.20 22.84
N GLU A 185 2.55 -12.52 22.80
CA GLU A 185 2.06 -13.23 21.63
C GLU A 185 0.59 -13.71 21.78
N THR A 186 -0.13 -13.24 22.81
CA THR A 186 -1.55 -13.56 23.06
C THR A 186 -2.49 -13.22 21.91
N TRP A 187 -2.10 -12.29 21.04
CA TRP A 187 -2.90 -11.87 19.88
C TRP A 187 -3.22 -13.04 18.93
N LYS A 188 -2.34 -14.06 18.84
CA LYS A 188 -2.53 -15.24 17.98
C LYS A 188 -3.78 -16.03 18.36
N ASN A 189 -4.20 -15.98 19.62
CA ASN A 189 -5.38 -16.67 20.12
C ASN A 189 -6.70 -16.10 19.57
N LYS A 190 -6.66 -14.92 18.95
CA LYS A 190 -7.81 -14.30 18.26
C LYS A 190 -8.03 -14.87 16.86
N TYR A 191 -7.09 -15.65 16.36
CA TYR A 191 -7.12 -16.20 15.01
C TYR A 191 -7.29 -17.72 15.05
N ARG A 192 -7.92 -18.24 13.99
CA ARG A 192 -8.24 -19.67 13.81
C ARG A 192 -7.94 -20.17 12.41
N CYS A 193 -7.79 -19.26 11.44
CA CYS A 193 -7.56 -19.61 10.04
C CYS A 193 -6.33 -18.90 9.50
N ALA A 194 -5.57 -19.57 8.65
CA ALA A 194 -4.54 -18.98 7.81
C ALA A 194 -5.05 -18.92 6.36
N GLY A 195 -5.28 -17.71 5.85
CA GLY A 195 -5.75 -17.49 4.48
C GLY A 195 -4.63 -17.04 3.56
N TYR A 196 -4.22 -17.89 2.62
CA TYR A 196 -3.27 -17.50 1.58
C TYR A 196 -4.01 -16.92 0.37
N ILE A 197 -3.71 -15.68 -0.02
CA ILE A 197 -4.25 -15.06 -1.25
C ILE A 197 -3.21 -15.12 -2.36
N ASP A 198 -3.60 -15.67 -3.51
CA ASP A 198 -2.75 -15.82 -4.68
C ASP A 198 -3.22 -14.95 -5.84
N LEU A 199 -2.40 -13.95 -6.20
CA LEU A 199 -2.58 -13.07 -7.37
C LEU A 199 -1.77 -13.50 -8.59
N GLY A 200 -1.04 -14.61 -8.52
CA GLY A 200 -0.16 -15.04 -9.60
C GLY A 200 1.21 -14.35 -9.64
N LEU A 201 1.57 -13.57 -8.61
CA LEU A 201 2.82 -12.81 -8.54
C LEU A 201 3.73 -13.28 -7.40
N GLY A 202 5.06 -13.10 -7.58
CA GLY A 202 6.07 -13.42 -6.56
C GLY A 202 6.38 -14.92 -6.44
N ASN A 203 7.04 -15.30 -5.34
CA ASN A 203 7.39 -16.70 -5.08
C ASN A 203 6.21 -17.43 -4.42
N ARG A 204 5.19 -17.72 -5.24
CA ARG A 204 3.90 -18.29 -4.81
C ARG A 204 4.04 -19.62 -4.08
N GLU A 205 4.86 -20.52 -4.62
CA GLU A 205 5.09 -21.84 -4.04
C GLU A 205 5.73 -21.75 -2.66
N TYR A 206 6.68 -20.83 -2.48
CA TYR A 206 7.27 -20.57 -1.17
C TYR A 206 6.23 -19.98 -0.21
N ALA A 207 5.51 -18.93 -0.62
CA ALA A 207 4.51 -18.26 0.21
C ALA A 207 3.40 -19.23 0.67
N LYS A 208 2.89 -20.05 -0.26
CA LYS A 208 1.90 -21.10 0.01
C LYS A 208 2.39 -22.10 1.05
N LYS A 209 3.59 -22.66 0.86
CA LYS A 209 4.18 -23.63 1.80
C LYS A 209 4.42 -22.98 3.16
N TYR A 210 4.92 -21.75 3.19
CA TYR A 210 5.13 -20.99 4.41
C TYR A 210 3.81 -20.86 5.19
N THR A 211 2.73 -20.44 4.53
CA THR A 211 1.41 -20.34 5.18
C THR A 211 0.89 -21.68 5.70
N GLN A 212 1.08 -22.78 4.96
CA GLN A 212 0.69 -24.12 5.42
C GLN A 212 1.46 -24.55 6.68
N ILE A 213 2.77 -24.31 6.72
CA ILE A 213 3.62 -24.61 7.88
C ILE A 213 3.19 -23.75 9.08
N SER A 214 2.98 -22.46 8.89
CA SER A 214 2.46 -21.56 9.92
C SER A 214 1.11 -22.03 10.46
N ALA A 215 0.18 -22.39 9.58
CA ALA A 215 -1.14 -22.89 9.97
C ALA A 215 -1.04 -24.16 10.82
N GLN A 216 -0.24 -25.13 10.37
CA GLN A 216 0.00 -26.38 11.10
C GLN A 216 0.61 -26.13 12.48
N HIS A 217 1.63 -25.27 12.56
CA HIS A 217 2.31 -24.94 13.82
C HIS A 217 1.38 -24.28 14.83
N LEU A 218 0.49 -23.41 14.36
CA LEU A 218 -0.43 -22.64 15.19
C LEU A 218 -1.76 -23.37 15.48
N GLY A 219 -1.97 -24.55 14.88
CA GLY A 219 -3.25 -25.26 14.94
C GLY A 219 -4.39 -24.53 14.23
N TRP A 220 -4.08 -23.71 13.23
CA TRP A 220 -5.07 -22.98 12.42
C TRP A 220 -5.49 -23.79 11.20
N GLU A 221 -6.74 -23.59 10.78
CA GLU A 221 -7.25 -24.13 9.52
C GLU A 221 -6.62 -23.38 8.33
N TYR A 222 -6.18 -24.11 7.31
CA TYR A 222 -5.58 -23.53 6.11
C TYR A 222 -6.61 -23.36 4.99
N TYR A 223 -6.64 -22.16 4.40
CA TYR A 223 -7.46 -21.83 3.25
C TYR A 223 -6.66 -21.11 2.17
N GLU A 224 -6.97 -21.41 0.92
CA GLU A 224 -6.37 -20.78 -0.25
C GLU A 224 -7.43 -20.01 -1.03
N PHE A 225 -7.12 -18.78 -1.39
CA PHE A 225 -8.03 -17.86 -2.06
C PHE A 225 -7.39 -17.35 -3.34
N LYS A 226 -8.14 -17.47 -4.44
CA LYS A 226 -7.78 -16.80 -5.69
C LYS A 226 -8.01 -15.29 -5.52
N GLY A 227 -6.95 -14.50 -5.62
CA GLY A 227 -7.03 -13.04 -5.64
C GLY A 227 -7.62 -12.51 -6.95
N ASP A 228 -7.90 -11.21 -6.96
CA ASP A 228 -8.30 -10.48 -8.17
C ASP A 228 -7.62 -9.10 -8.20
N PRO A 229 -6.75 -8.81 -9.18
CA PRO A 229 -5.99 -7.57 -9.23
C PRO A 229 -6.80 -6.37 -9.75
N ILE A 230 -8.09 -6.53 -10.09
CA ILE A 230 -8.87 -5.50 -10.80
C ILE A 230 -8.85 -4.12 -10.14
N LEU A 231 -8.93 -4.06 -8.81
CA LEU A 231 -8.87 -2.79 -8.07
C LEU A 231 -7.50 -2.14 -8.20
N ILE A 232 -6.41 -2.91 -8.08
CA ILE A 232 -5.04 -2.40 -8.23
C ILE A 232 -4.83 -1.86 -9.65
N ILE A 233 -5.29 -2.61 -10.66
CA ILE A 233 -5.17 -2.23 -12.07
C ILE A 233 -5.92 -0.93 -12.34
N ARG A 234 -7.22 -0.85 -12.02
CA ARG A 234 -8.04 0.35 -12.27
C ARG A 234 -7.56 1.57 -11.50
N TRP A 235 -7.12 1.36 -10.26
CA TRP A 235 -6.54 2.41 -9.43
C TRP A 235 -5.29 3.02 -10.07
N LEU A 236 -4.39 2.19 -10.61
CA LEU A 236 -3.19 2.64 -11.30
C LEU A 236 -3.51 3.26 -12.66
N LEU A 237 -4.48 2.73 -13.41
CA LEU A 237 -4.88 3.25 -14.73
C LEU A 237 -5.58 4.62 -14.69
N GLY A 238 -6.02 5.08 -13.52
CA GLY A 238 -6.73 6.36 -13.42
C GLY A 238 -8.21 6.29 -13.78
N GLU A 239 -8.79 5.10 -13.93
CA GLU A 239 -10.17 4.86 -14.36
C GLU A 239 -11.20 5.05 -13.21
N TRP A 240 -10.95 5.99 -12.30
CA TRP A 240 -11.68 6.12 -11.05
C TRP A 240 -13.14 6.56 -11.23
N GLU A 241 -13.43 7.31 -12.29
CA GLU A 241 -14.77 7.80 -12.60
C GLU A 241 -15.73 6.70 -13.08
N TYR A 242 -15.20 5.54 -13.47
CA TYR A 242 -15.98 4.43 -14.03
C TYR A 242 -16.32 3.33 -12.99
N SER A 243 -15.91 3.50 -11.73
CA SER A 243 -16.15 2.56 -10.63
C SER A 243 -16.57 3.30 -9.37
N ASP A 244 -17.49 2.74 -8.61
CA ASP A 244 -17.86 3.24 -7.29
C ASP A 244 -16.87 2.81 -6.19
N ASP A 245 -15.87 2.00 -6.52
CA ASP A 245 -14.81 1.52 -5.62
C ASP A 245 -13.78 2.59 -5.22
N PHE A 246 -13.79 3.77 -5.85
CA PHE A 246 -12.77 4.80 -5.64
C PHE A 246 -13.33 6.06 -5.01
N ILE A 247 -12.50 6.70 -4.18
CA ILE A 247 -12.77 8.04 -3.64
C ILE A 247 -11.64 8.95 -4.11
N VAL A 248 -11.98 9.92 -4.95
CA VAL A 248 -11.09 11.00 -5.35
C VAL A 248 -11.36 12.19 -4.42
N LEU A 249 -10.43 12.48 -3.52
CA LEU A 249 -10.48 13.66 -2.66
C LEU A 249 -9.88 14.86 -3.40
N PRO A 250 -10.66 15.92 -3.64
CA PRO A 250 -10.10 17.20 -4.07
C PRO A 250 -9.11 17.75 -3.04
N PRO A 251 -8.18 18.63 -3.43
CA PRO A 251 -7.31 19.33 -2.50
C PRO A 251 -8.10 19.99 -1.36
N GLY A 252 -7.62 19.85 -0.13
CA GLY A 252 -8.26 20.38 1.07
C GLY A 252 -9.40 19.53 1.65
N LYS A 253 -9.75 18.41 1.01
CA LYS A 253 -10.77 17.46 1.48
C LYS A 253 -10.15 16.27 2.19
N LYS A 254 -10.96 15.60 3.02
CA LYS A 254 -10.55 14.43 3.81
C LYS A 254 -11.60 13.32 3.78
N LEU A 255 -11.21 12.12 4.20
CA LEU A 255 -12.14 11.00 4.37
C LEU A 255 -12.99 11.15 5.63
N LYS A 256 -14.25 10.74 5.52
CA LYS A 256 -15.18 10.50 6.62
C LYS A 256 -15.72 9.07 6.54
N PRO A 257 -15.65 8.26 7.61
CA PRO A 257 -16.20 6.91 7.58
C PRO A 257 -17.74 6.93 7.56
N THR A 258 -18.35 6.00 6.83
CA THR A 258 -19.83 5.89 6.72
C THR A 258 -20.40 4.75 7.57
N TYR A 259 -19.56 3.80 8.01
CA TYR A 259 -19.96 2.63 8.81
C TYR A 259 -21.03 1.74 8.15
N ASP A 260 -21.05 1.75 6.82
CA ASP A 260 -21.90 0.93 5.96
C ASP A 260 -21.06 0.40 4.78
N ASP A 261 -21.73 -0.16 3.78
CA ASP A 261 -21.09 -0.72 2.59
C ASP A 261 -20.32 0.32 1.77
N GLU A 262 -20.57 1.61 1.98
CA GLU A 262 -19.82 2.68 1.32
C GLU A 262 -18.43 2.90 1.91
N ILE A 263 -18.14 2.33 3.09
CA ILE A 263 -16.85 2.42 3.81
C ILE A 263 -16.51 3.84 4.27
N ALA A 264 -16.41 4.78 3.32
CA ALA A 264 -16.08 6.17 3.53
C ALA A 264 -16.68 7.08 2.45
N THR A 265 -16.76 8.36 2.77
CA THR A 265 -17.17 9.45 1.89
C THR A 265 -16.27 10.67 2.09
N ILE A 266 -16.55 11.74 1.34
CA ILE A 266 -15.78 12.99 1.36
C ILE A 266 -16.34 13.95 2.43
N GLU A 267 -15.46 14.58 3.21
CA GLU A 267 -15.74 15.72 4.10
C GLU A 267 -14.99 16.98 3.63
#